data_AF-A0A0N1C8S9-F1
#
_entry.id   AF-A0A0N1C8S9-F1
#
_cell.length_a   1.000
_cell.length_b   1.000
_cell.length_c   1.000
_cell.angle_alpha   90.00
_cell.angle_beta   90.00
_cell.angle_gamma   90.00
#
_symmetry.space_group_name_H-M   'P 1'
#
loop_
_entity.id
_entity.type
_entity.pdbx_description
1 polymer ?
#
loop_
_entity_poly.entity_id
_entity_poly.type
_entity_poly.pdbx_seq_one_letter_code
_entity_poly.pdbx_strand_id
1 'polypeptide(L)'
;MRSRLVQFVGLTALPASLVLAQAAKDTGRHPSNPVETETGIPVKAAIVTEKCGTCHTADAKGNLSRISWVRTTPEGWAQVIKRMVALNGLSITPSESKAVVRALSASHGLSPEESKPVMYLTEHRQLNETNIPNETIRQSCASCHAFAQPLSWRRSKAEWGLLTNLHVAMYSQADAQYRRAVEDPTQPVPAAGAKKPLPVEVALEYMNKNAPLITPEWAKWDARVQSAKLGGKWLVSAMLPGKGLYAGEMIVTPASGEDDYTTSITLKSFKDGSTLTRKGKGLVYTGYSWRGTSSSGPEGSRADAPEDHETRETMWFSPDRKSAQGRWFWGDYKEFGFDVKLTRAAAEPTIAAVWPYALKAGSKGATLKLIGDAFPAGLKPADIDLGKGVVVSKVVSASPTEAVLTVDVAADAAVGAHDVGLGGSVLAAGLPVYKKVDYLKVVPDTSLARLGGSEKHTPGYSQFDALGFDNGLDGKPYTVDDVALGPIDVTWAMEEFQTVYYDDDVNYVGKLSANALFTPAIDGPNPERKWGRNNYGEVWVVATAKSEKDALGKPLTAKSFMIVTVPAYKRWDQPEVAK
;
A
#
# COMPACT_ATOMS: atom_id res chain seq x y z
N MET A 1 59.35 -50.68 -58.85
CA MET A 1 60.28 -49.55 -58.61
C MET A 1 60.15 -49.13 -57.15
N ARG A 2 61.30 -49.06 -56.47
CA ARG A 2 61.59 -48.49 -55.13
C ARG A 2 60.70 -47.28 -54.78
N SER A 3 60.41 -46.87 -53.55
CA SER A 3 60.67 -47.26 -52.17
C SER A 3 60.04 -46.11 -51.36
N ARG A 4 59.35 -46.38 -50.24
CA ARG A 4 59.55 -45.69 -48.95
C ARG A 4 58.64 -46.27 -47.87
N LEU A 5 59.27 -47.14 -47.08
CA LEU A 5 59.02 -47.46 -45.69
C LEU A 5 59.23 -46.22 -44.80
N VAL A 6 58.40 -46.02 -43.76
CA VAL A 6 58.75 -45.81 -42.33
C VAL A 6 57.44 -46.06 -41.54
N GLN A 7 57.19 -47.20 -40.86
CA GLN A 7 57.51 -47.53 -39.44
C GLN A 7 56.88 -46.52 -38.43
N PHE A 8 56.10 -46.86 -37.39
CA PHE A 8 56.24 -47.89 -36.36
C PHE A 8 54.90 -48.11 -35.61
N VAL A 9 54.68 -49.34 -35.16
CA VAL A 9 53.70 -49.75 -34.13
C VAL A 9 54.32 -49.52 -32.74
N GLY A 10 53.53 -49.06 -31.76
CA GLY A 10 53.94 -48.94 -30.36
C GLY A 10 52.75 -49.08 -29.40
N LEU A 11 52.55 -50.32 -28.94
CA LEU A 11 51.70 -50.73 -27.82
C LEU A 11 52.14 -50.06 -26.50
N THR A 12 51.21 -49.72 -25.59
CA THR A 12 51.17 -50.13 -24.15
C THR A 12 50.40 -49.15 -23.26
N ALA A 13 49.92 -49.72 -22.14
CA ALA A 13 48.84 -49.32 -21.26
C ALA A 13 49.15 -48.28 -20.16
N LEU A 14 48.07 -47.60 -19.71
CA LEU A 14 47.76 -47.01 -18.38
C LEU A 14 48.63 -45.83 -17.86
N PRO A 15 48.12 -44.90 -17.00
CA PRO A 15 46.99 -45.07 -16.08
C PRO A 15 45.92 -43.94 -16.04
N ALA A 16 44.79 -44.32 -15.47
CA ALA A 16 43.66 -43.49 -15.07
C ALA A 16 43.99 -42.54 -13.90
N SER A 17 44.84 -41.53 -14.13
CA SER A 17 45.25 -40.57 -13.08
C SER A 17 45.13 -39.09 -13.47
N LEU A 18 44.53 -38.75 -14.62
CA LEU A 18 44.41 -37.36 -15.07
C LEU A 18 43.02 -36.72 -14.90
N VAL A 19 42.05 -37.43 -14.30
CA VAL A 19 40.69 -36.90 -14.06
C VAL A 19 40.50 -36.30 -12.66
N LEU A 20 41.52 -36.30 -11.80
CA LEU A 20 41.43 -35.78 -10.42
C LEU A 20 42.27 -34.52 -10.13
N ALA A 21 42.85 -33.87 -11.14
CA ALA A 21 43.70 -32.67 -10.94
C ALA A 21 43.13 -31.36 -11.52
N GLN A 22 41.91 -31.35 -12.07
CA GLN A 22 41.21 -30.10 -12.44
C GLN A 22 40.25 -29.59 -11.34
N ALA A 23 40.15 -30.30 -10.21
CA ALA A 23 39.40 -29.87 -9.03
C ALA A 23 40.29 -29.16 -8.00
N ALA A 24 41.16 -28.24 -8.41
CA ALA A 24 41.86 -27.33 -7.50
C ALA A 24 42.58 -26.22 -8.27
N LYS A 25 41.82 -25.18 -8.63
CA LYS A 25 42.25 -23.77 -8.72
C LYS A 25 41.07 -22.98 -9.28
N ASP A 26 40.21 -22.51 -8.38
CA ASP A 26 39.19 -21.50 -8.69
C ASP A 26 39.95 -20.21 -9.05
N THR A 27 40.28 -20.07 -10.33
CA THR A 27 40.84 -18.83 -10.88
C THR A 27 39.78 -17.76 -10.69
N GLY A 28 40.11 -16.69 -9.94
CA GLY A 28 39.21 -15.62 -9.51
C GLY A 28 38.02 -15.38 -10.44
N ARG A 29 36.84 -15.86 -10.02
CA ARG A 29 35.57 -15.69 -10.73
C ARG A 29 35.19 -14.22 -10.83
N HIS A 30 34.57 -13.88 -11.96
CA HIS A 30 34.16 -12.53 -12.33
C HIS A 30 33.33 -11.85 -11.21
N PRO A 31 33.58 -10.58 -10.84
CA PRO A 31 32.86 -9.87 -9.78
C PRO A 31 31.35 -9.72 -10.02
N SER A 32 30.85 -10.09 -11.20
CA SER A 32 29.44 -10.06 -11.58
C SER A 32 28.63 -11.31 -11.17
N ASN A 33 29.27 -12.33 -10.58
CA ASN A 33 28.59 -13.53 -10.08
C ASN A 33 28.99 -13.81 -8.62
N PRO A 34 28.42 -13.08 -7.65
CA PRO A 34 28.75 -13.25 -6.24
C PRO A 34 28.38 -14.65 -5.75
N VAL A 35 29.23 -15.21 -4.90
CA VAL A 35 29.00 -16.52 -4.27
C VAL A 35 28.12 -16.33 -3.04
N GLU A 36 27.09 -17.18 -2.91
CA GLU A 36 26.26 -17.20 -1.71
C GLU A 36 27.07 -17.66 -0.49
N THR A 37 27.09 -16.82 0.54
CA THR A 37 27.77 -17.10 1.83
C THR A 37 26.78 -17.23 2.97
N GLU A 38 25.53 -16.80 2.76
CA GLU A 38 24.45 -16.89 3.73
C GLU A 38 23.72 -18.23 3.60
N THR A 39 23.15 -18.71 4.71
CA THR A 39 22.36 -19.95 4.70
C THR A 39 21.04 -19.71 3.95
N GLY A 40 20.84 -20.46 2.86
CA GLY A 40 19.61 -20.42 2.08
C GLY A 40 18.41 -21.06 2.79
N ILE A 41 17.22 -20.69 2.34
CA ILE A 41 15.94 -21.24 2.77
C ILE A 41 15.55 -22.37 1.81
N PRO A 42 15.45 -23.63 2.28
CA PRO A 42 15.10 -24.74 1.40
C PRO A 42 13.70 -24.61 0.81
N VAL A 43 13.57 -24.93 -0.48
CA VAL A 43 12.27 -24.97 -1.17
C VAL A 43 11.68 -26.37 -1.05
N LYS A 44 10.63 -26.51 -0.23
CA LYS A 44 10.01 -27.80 0.07
C LYS A 44 8.83 -28.16 -0.84
N ALA A 45 8.22 -27.16 -1.49
CA ALA A 45 7.00 -27.36 -2.26
C ALA A 45 7.32 -27.94 -3.65
N ALA A 46 6.80 -29.14 -3.93
CA ALA A 46 7.06 -29.87 -5.17
C ALA A 46 6.71 -29.06 -6.43
N ILE A 47 5.62 -28.31 -6.42
CA ILE A 47 5.21 -27.47 -7.56
C ILE A 47 6.25 -26.39 -7.91
N VAL A 48 6.96 -25.86 -6.91
CA VAL A 48 8.02 -24.87 -7.14
C VAL A 48 9.21 -25.55 -7.80
N THR A 49 9.63 -26.72 -7.30
CA THR A 49 10.72 -27.49 -7.92
C THR A 49 10.36 -27.95 -9.33
N GLU A 50 9.11 -28.38 -9.56
CA GLU A 50 8.63 -28.82 -10.88
C GLU A 50 8.68 -27.67 -11.91
N LYS A 51 8.21 -26.47 -11.54
CA LYS A 51 8.16 -25.34 -12.47
C LYS A 51 9.48 -24.58 -12.60
N CYS A 52 10.32 -24.58 -11.57
CA CYS A 52 11.54 -23.76 -11.53
C CYS A 52 12.84 -24.56 -11.65
N GLY A 53 12.82 -25.86 -11.34
CA GLY A 53 14.02 -26.69 -11.13
C GLY A 53 14.88 -26.95 -12.37
N THR A 54 14.32 -26.74 -13.57
CA THR A 54 15.06 -26.86 -14.84
C THR A 54 16.16 -25.79 -14.97
N CYS A 55 15.91 -24.58 -14.45
CA CYS A 55 16.87 -23.48 -14.42
C CYS A 55 17.49 -23.29 -13.02
N HIS A 56 16.71 -23.56 -11.97
CA HIS A 56 17.11 -23.39 -10.58
C HIS A 56 17.31 -24.74 -9.91
N THR A 57 18.37 -25.46 -10.29
CA THR A 57 18.62 -26.82 -9.77
C THR A 57 18.80 -26.82 -8.25
N ALA A 58 18.19 -27.80 -7.59
CA ALA A 58 18.31 -28.00 -6.15
C ALA A 58 19.72 -28.47 -5.77
N ASP A 59 20.28 -27.85 -4.73
CA ASP A 59 21.46 -28.38 -4.05
C ASP A 59 21.10 -29.55 -3.09
N ALA A 60 22.10 -30.13 -2.44
CA ALA A 60 21.92 -31.23 -1.49
C ALA A 60 21.08 -30.86 -0.25
N LYS A 61 20.87 -29.57 0.02
CA LYS A 61 20.06 -29.05 1.13
C LYS A 61 18.64 -28.67 0.69
N GLY A 62 18.30 -28.87 -0.60
CA GLY A 62 17.02 -28.48 -1.17
C GLY A 62 16.91 -26.98 -1.47
N ASN A 63 18.03 -26.26 -1.50
CA ASN A 63 18.03 -24.86 -1.94
C ASN A 63 17.99 -24.80 -3.46
N LEU A 64 17.09 -23.99 -4.01
CA LEU A 64 17.09 -23.66 -5.43
C LEU A 64 17.87 -22.36 -5.62
N SER A 65 18.77 -22.32 -6.61
CA SER A 65 19.56 -21.13 -6.93
C SER A 65 18.67 -19.88 -7.00
N ARG A 66 19.13 -18.74 -6.48
CA ARG A 66 18.37 -17.47 -6.38
C ARG A 66 17.17 -17.52 -5.42
N ILE A 67 16.23 -18.42 -5.64
CA ILE A 67 14.94 -18.51 -4.93
C ILE A 67 15.15 -18.64 -3.41
N SER A 68 16.08 -19.49 -3.00
CA SER A 68 16.38 -19.75 -1.59
C SER A 68 17.05 -18.59 -0.84
N TRP A 69 17.44 -17.52 -1.53
CA TRP A 69 18.12 -16.36 -0.95
C TRP A 69 17.33 -15.05 -1.09
N VAL A 70 16.04 -15.15 -1.37
CA VAL A 70 15.12 -14.01 -1.40
C VAL A 70 13.81 -14.34 -0.67
N ARG A 71 13.22 -13.34 -0.03
CA ARG A 71 11.84 -13.35 0.47
C ARG A 71 11.13 -12.06 0.05
N THR A 72 9.81 -12.13 -0.13
CA THR A 72 9.01 -10.97 -0.54
C THR A 72 7.53 -11.18 -0.26
N THR A 73 6.71 -10.16 -0.57
CA THR A 73 5.25 -10.22 -0.54
C THR A 73 4.71 -11.20 -1.59
N PRO A 74 3.44 -11.64 -1.47
CA PRO A 74 2.77 -12.40 -2.53
C PRO A 74 2.85 -11.70 -3.88
N GLU A 75 2.79 -10.37 -3.83
CA GLU A 75 2.98 -9.51 -4.98
C GLU A 75 4.38 -9.68 -5.59
N GLY A 76 5.45 -9.50 -4.83
CA GLY A 76 6.81 -9.67 -5.37
C GLY A 76 7.03 -11.03 -6.04
N TRP A 77 6.43 -12.10 -5.49
CA TRP A 77 6.46 -13.42 -6.10
C TRP A 77 5.72 -13.50 -7.43
N ALA A 78 4.49 -12.97 -7.50
CA ALA A 78 3.74 -12.89 -8.75
C ALA A 78 4.48 -12.08 -9.82
N GLN A 79 5.13 -10.98 -9.43
CA GLN A 79 5.95 -10.16 -10.32
C GLN A 79 7.10 -10.94 -10.95
N VAL A 80 7.84 -11.68 -10.13
CA VAL A 80 9.00 -12.45 -10.60
C VAL A 80 8.55 -13.58 -11.51
N ILE A 81 7.47 -14.29 -11.17
CA ILE A 81 6.92 -15.34 -12.04
C ILE A 81 6.51 -14.76 -13.40
N LYS A 82 5.80 -13.63 -13.45
CA LYS A 82 5.47 -12.99 -14.73
C LYS A 82 6.71 -12.61 -15.52
N ARG A 83 7.76 -12.11 -14.85
CA ARG A 83 9.04 -11.81 -15.51
C ARG A 83 9.68 -13.07 -16.10
N MET A 84 9.60 -14.22 -15.41
CA MET A 84 10.11 -15.49 -15.95
C MET A 84 9.29 -15.98 -17.15
N VAL A 85 7.97 -15.81 -17.13
CA VAL A 85 7.11 -16.10 -18.29
C VAL A 85 7.50 -15.22 -19.47
N ALA A 86 7.58 -13.91 -19.26
CA ALA A 86 7.78 -12.93 -20.31
C ALA A 86 9.20 -12.94 -20.91
N LEU A 87 10.24 -13.15 -20.09
CA LEU A 87 11.63 -12.99 -20.52
C LEU A 87 12.39 -14.31 -20.64
N ASN A 88 11.94 -15.36 -19.96
CA ASN A 88 12.66 -16.63 -19.86
C ASN A 88 11.84 -17.83 -20.34
N GLY A 89 10.64 -17.60 -20.87
CA GLY A 89 9.81 -18.64 -21.50
C GLY A 89 9.25 -19.67 -20.52
N LEU A 90 9.11 -19.33 -19.23
CA LEU A 90 8.47 -20.21 -18.25
C LEU A 90 7.04 -20.55 -18.71
N SER A 91 6.76 -21.84 -18.89
CA SER A 91 5.41 -22.34 -19.15
C SER A 91 4.73 -22.67 -17.82
N ILE A 92 3.68 -21.92 -17.50
CA ILE A 92 2.91 -22.10 -16.26
C ILE A 92 1.48 -21.61 -16.48
N THR A 93 0.50 -22.36 -15.99
CA THR A 93 -0.92 -21.96 -16.03
C THR A 93 -1.25 -20.97 -14.90
N PRO A 94 -2.36 -20.22 -14.99
CA PRO A 94 -2.76 -19.31 -13.91
C PRO A 94 -2.97 -20.02 -12.55
N SER A 95 -3.52 -21.24 -12.55
CA SER A 95 -3.72 -22.02 -11.33
C SER A 95 -2.40 -22.48 -10.72
N GLU A 96 -1.46 -22.96 -11.53
CA GLU A 96 -0.12 -23.33 -11.08
C GLU A 96 0.66 -22.10 -10.57
N SER A 97 0.57 -20.97 -11.25
CA SER A 97 1.18 -19.71 -10.82
C SER A 97 0.67 -19.29 -9.43
N LYS A 98 -0.65 -19.32 -9.23
CA LYS A 98 -1.27 -19.08 -7.92
C LYS A 98 -0.76 -20.06 -6.85
N ALA A 99 -0.61 -21.34 -7.19
CA ALA A 99 -0.08 -22.35 -6.27
C ALA A 99 1.41 -22.10 -5.91
N VAL A 100 2.24 -21.72 -6.88
CA VAL A 100 3.65 -21.34 -6.67
C VAL A 100 3.75 -20.10 -5.79
N VAL A 101 2.97 -19.04 -6.07
CA VAL A 101 2.92 -17.83 -5.22
C VAL A 101 2.51 -18.18 -3.80
N ARG A 102 1.50 -19.03 -3.61
CA ARG A 102 1.06 -19.48 -2.28
C ARG A 102 2.19 -20.20 -1.53
N ALA A 103 2.85 -21.15 -2.19
CA ALA A 103 3.93 -21.94 -1.62
C ALA A 103 5.16 -21.09 -1.25
N LEU A 104 5.56 -20.17 -2.14
CA LEU A 104 6.68 -19.26 -1.91
C LEU A 104 6.34 -18.21 -0.85
N SER A 105 5.13 -17.68 -0.81
CA SER A 105 4.72 -16.74 0.25
C SER A 105 4.72 -17.41 1.63
N ALA A 106 4.41 -18.71 1.71
CA ALA A 106 4.40 -19.44 2.98
C ALA A 106 5.80 -19.66 3.55
N SER A 107 6.81 -19.88 2.70
CA SER A 107 8.19 -20.26 3.12
C SER A 107 9.22 -19.14 2.93
N HIS A 108 8.96 -18.22 2.01
CA HIS A 108 9.79 -17.11 1.61
C HIS A 108 8.97 -15.81 1.59
N GLY A 109 8.09 -15.67 2.57
CA GLY A 109 7.24 -14.49 2.78
C GLY A 109 7.92 -13.42 3.62
N LEU A 110 7.16 -12.37 3.93
CA LEU A 110 7.52 -11.39 4.95
C LEU A 110 6.75 -11.68 6.24
N SER A 111 7.31 -11.26 7.37
CA SER A 111 6.55 -11.16 8.62
C SER A 111 5.54 -10.00 8.56
N PRO A 112 4.52 -10.01 9.44
CA PRO A 112 3.61 -8.88 9.60
C PRO A 112 4.34 -7.56 9.84
N GLU A 113 5.40 -7.57 10.65
CA GLU A 113 6.21 -6.39 10.99
C GLU A 113 7.05 -5.89 9.80
N GLU A 114 7.62 -6.80 9.00
CA GLU A 114 8.37 -6.45 7.80
C GLU A 114 7.49 -5.86 6.69
N SER A 115 6.25 -6.34 6.56
CA SER A 115 5.33 -5.93 5.51
C SER A 115 4.59 -4.63 5.82
N LYS A 116 4.20 -4.40 7.09
CA LYS A 116 3.44 -3.24 7.53
C LYS A 116 3.94 -1.89 6.97
N PRO A 117 5.25 -1.55 7.01
CA PRO A 117 5.73 -0.25 6.53
C PRO A 117 5.66 -0.09 5.00
N VAL A 118 5.47 -1.16 4.22
CA VAL A 118 5.42 -1.13 2.76
C VAL A 118 4.06 -1.53 2.18
N MET A 119 3.07 -1.79 3.04
CA MET A 119 1.72 -2.21 2.62
C MET A 119 1.08 -1.23 1.63
N TYR A 120 1.40 0.07 1.72
CA TYR A 120 0.89 1.09 0.83
C TYR A 120 1.13 0.80 -0.66
N LEU A 121 2.20 0.07 -0.99
CA LEU A 121 2.48 -0.38 -2.35
C LEU A 121 1.39 -1.35 -2.84
N THR A 122 1.12 -2.38 -2.03
CA THR A 122 0.13 -3.43 -2.34
C THR A 122 -1.32 -2.96 -2.16
N GLU A 123 -1.53 -1.87 -1.43
CA GLU A 123 -2.80 -1.16 -1.29
C GLU A 123 -3.01 -0.15 -2.42
N HIS A 124 -2.01 0.06 -3.29
CA HIS A 124 -2.02 1.04 -4.37
C HIS A 124 -2.35 2.45 -3.90
N ARG A 125 -1.74 2.86 -2.78
CA ARG A 125 -1.85 4.23 -2.30
C ARG A 125 -0.91 5.12 -3.09
N GLN A 126 -1.44 6.20 -3.64
CA GLN A 126 -0.64 7.28 -4.20
C GLN A 126 -0.23 8.19 -3.04
N LEU A 127 1.04 8.12 -2.65
CA LEU A 127 1.57 8.91 -1.54
C LEU A 127 2.99 9.38 -1.83
N ASN A 128 3.40 10.44 -1.14
CA ASN A 128 4.78 10.89 -1.14
C ASN A 128 5.60 10.01 -0.19
N GLU A 129 6.64 9.34 -0.71
CA GLU A 129 7.51 8.47 0.08
C GLU A 129 8.49 9.29 0.93
N THR A 130 8.13 9.51 2.19
CA THR A 130 8.93 10.25 3.19
C THR A 130 9.96 9.37 3.91
N ASN A 131 9.91 8.05 3.69
CA ASN A 131 10.80 7.06 4.31
C ASN A 131 12.12 6.83 3.55
N ILE A 132 12.37 7.57 2.48
CA ILE A 132 13.64 7.52 1.74
C ILE A 132 14.69 8.30 2.53
N PRO A 133 15.82 7.68 2.92
CA PRO A 133 16.73 8.25 3.91
C PRO A 133 17.52 9.47 3.41
N ASN A 134 17.79 9.54 2.10
CA ASN A 134 18.51 10.64 1.45
C ASN A 134 18.42 10.56 -0.07
N GLU A 135 18.92 11.59 -0.76
CA GLU A 135 18.85 11.71 -2.22
C GLU A 135 19.75 10.71 -2.95
N THR A 136 20.86 10.27 -2.37
CA THR A 136 21.70 9.22 -2.97
C THR A 136 20.93 7.91 -3.09
N ILE A 137 20.17 7.54 -2.05
CA ILE A 137 19.30 6.36 -2.06
C ILE A 137 18.09 6.57 -2.97
N ARG A 138 17.48 7.78 -2.96
CA ARG A 138 16.38 8.12 -3.87
C ARG A 138 16.79 7.90 -5.33
N GLN A 139 17.93 8.44 -5.72
CA GLN A 139 18.46 8.33 -7.08
C GLN A 139 18.73 6.87 -7.49
N SER A 140 19.19 6.06 -6.55
CA SER A 140 19.59 4.68 -6.82
C SER A 140 18.41 3.70 -6.84
N CYS A 141 17.38 3.94 -6.02
CA CYS A 141 16.35 2.94 -5.75
C CYS A 141 14.92 3.40 -6.01
N ALA A 142 14.68 4.70 -6.18
CA ALA A 142 13.33 5.29 -6.22
C ALA A 142 13.07 6.24 -7.40
N SER A 143 14.01 6.37 -8.36
CA SER A 143 13.83 7.24 -9.54
C SER A 143 12.88 6.67 -10.60
N CYS A 144 12.64 5.35 -10.61
CA CYS A 144 11.85 4.68 -11.63
C CYS A 144 10.58 4.01 -11.10
N HIS A 145 10.60 3.57 -9.85
CA HIS A 145 9.49 2.92 -9.16
C HIS A 145 9.51 3.32 -7.69
N ALA A 146 8.42 3.05 -6.97
CA ALA A 146 8.33 3.28 -5.53
C ALA A 146 9.50 2.65 -4.76
N PHE A 147 10.00 3.32 -3.73
CA PHE A 147 10.99 2.82 -2.79
C PHE A 147 10.45 1.68 -1.91
N ALA A 148 9.14 1.60 -1.68
CA ALA A 148 8.53 0.39 -1.12
C ALA A 148 8.83 -0.86 -1.95
N GLN A 149 9.08 -0.74 -3.26
CA GLN A 149 9.38 -1.90 -4.09
C GLN A 149 10.61 -2.64 -3.56
N PRO A 150 11.83 -2.07 -3.48
CA PRO A 150 12.97 -2.78 -2.89
C PRO A 150 12.75 -3.12 -1.41
N LEU A 151 12.09 -2.27 -0.62
CA LEU A 151 11.82 -2.56 0.80
C LEU A 151 10.81 -3.70 1.03
N SER A 152 10.04 -4.09 0.01
CA SER A 152 9.17 -5.27 0.04
C SER A 152 9.92 -6.59 -0.24
N TRP A 153 11.25 -6.54 -0.32
CA TRP A 153 12.13 -7.71 -0.47
C TRP A 153 13.08 -7.83 0.71
N ARG A 154 13.51 -9.07 0.96
CA ARG A 154 14.60 -9.42 1.87
C ARG A 154 15.53 -10.34 1.10
N ARG A 155 16.81 -10.01 1.00
CA ARG A 155 17.75 -10.75 0.15
C ARG A 155 19.09 -10.94 0.83
N SER A 156 19.81 -11.98 0.43
CA SER A 156 21.22 -12.10 0.78
C SER A 156 22.03 -10.96 0.12
N LYS A 157 23.25 -10.74 0.61
CA LYS A 157 24.17 -9.76 0.03
C LYS A 157 24.49 -10.06 -1.43
N ALA A 158 24.64 -11.34 -1.78
CA ALA A 158 24.89 -11.76 -3.15
C ALA A 158 23.65 -11.51 -4.04
N GLU A 159 22.44 -11.79 -3.56
CA GLU A 159 21.20 -11.53 -4.30
C GLU A 159 20.91 -10.05 -4.51
N TRP A 160 21.28 -9.17 -3.58
CA TRP A 160 21.23 -7.73 -3.79
C TRP A 160 22.19 -7.29 -4.91
N GLY A 161 23.42 -7.81 -4.94
CA GLY A 161 24.38 -7.52 -6.02
C GLY A 161 23.91 -8.05 -7.38
N LEU A 162 23.32 -9.25 -7.42
CA LEU A 162 22.75 -9.80 -8.65
C LEU A 162 21.52 -9.02 -9.14
N LEU A 163 20.73 -8.45 -8.24
CA LEU A 163 19.64 -7.55 -8.61
C LEU A 163 20.17 -6.28 -9.30
N THR A 164 21.26 -5.70 -8.79
CA THR A 164 21.92 -4.56 -9.45
C THR A 164 22.36 -4.91 -10.87
N ASN A 165 23.01 -6.07 -11.05
CA ASN A 165 23.45 -6.53 -12.37
C ASN A 165 22.28 -6.70 -13.33
N LEU A 166 21.15 -7.23 -12.84
CA LEU A 166 19.92 -7.33 -13.62
C LEU A 166 19.42 -5.96 -14.09
N HIS A 167 19.38 -4.95 -13.21
CA HIS A 167 18.92 -3.61 -13.58
C HIS A 167 19.80 -2.98 -14.66
N VAL A 168 21.12 -3.06 -14.49
CA VAL A 168 22.11 -2.57 -15.47
C VAL A 168 21.97 -3.29 -16.81
N ALA A 169 21.80 -4.61 -16.79
CA ALA A 169 21.65 -5.42 -18.00
C ALA A 169 20.34 -5.13 -18.76
N MET A 170 19.26 -4.84 -18.04
CA MET A 170 17.94 -4.59 -18.64
C MET A 170 17.72 -3.12 -19.04
N TYR A 171 18.35 -2.17 -18.34
CA TYR A 171 18.06 -0.75 -18.48
C TYR A 171 19.35 0.07 -18.48
N SER A 172 19.73 0.61 -19.64
CA SER A 172 20.88 1.51 -19.77
C SER A 172 20.76 2.76 -18.88
N GLN A 173 19.53 3.21 -18.62
CA GLN A 173 19.27 4.30 -17.68
C GLN A 173 19.66 3.93 -16.24
N ALA A 174 19.47 2.68 -15.81
CA ALA A 174 19.90 2.26 -14.48
C ALA A 174 21.43 2.31 -14.35
N ASP A 175 22.18 1.88 -15.37
CA ASP A 175 23.64 2.01 -15.38
C ASP A 175 24.10 3.47 -15.28
N ALA A 176 23.45 4.36 -16.03
CA ALA A 176 23.73 5.79 -15.97
C ALA A 176 23.44 6.37 -14.57
N GLN A 177 22.31 6.01 -13.96
CA GLN A 177 21.97 6.50 -12.61
C GLN A 177 22.92 5.97 -11.53
N TYR A 178 23.32 4.70 -11.61
CA TYR A 178 24.20 4.08 -10.62
C TYR A 178 25.62 4.64 -10.63
N ARG A 179 26.06 5.22 -11.75
CA ARG A 179 27.42 5.78 -11.91
C ARG A 179 27.48 7.31 -11.78
N ARG A 180 26.33 7.98 -11.71
CA ARG A 180 26.26 9.44 -11.62
C ARG A 180 26.25 9.89 -10.16
N ALA A 181 27.31 10.58 -9.74
CA ALA A 181 27.37 11.15 -8.39
C ALA A 181 26.19 12.09 -8.12
N VAL A 182 25.66 12.02 -6.90
CA VAL A 182 24.60 12.89 -6.39
C VAL A 182 25.22 13.88 -5.41
N GLU A 183 24.86 15.15 -5.51
CA GLU A 183 25.19 16.14 -4.48
C GLU A 183 24.23 15.95 -3.31
N ASP A 184 24.66 15.17 -2.33
CA ASP A 184 23.88 14.84 -1.15
C ASP A 184 24.66 15.25 0.11
N PRO A 185 24.22 16.32 0.81
CA PRO A 185 24.94 16.85 1.97
C PRO A 185 24.88 15.91 3.18
N THR A 186 24.02 14.88 3.15
CA THR A 186 23.90 13.90 4.23
C THR A 186 24.93 12.77 4.10
N GLN A 187 25.58 12.65 2.95
CA GLN A 187 26.62 11.63 2.75
C GLN A 187 27.92 12.03 3.45
N PRO A 188 28.61 11.08 4.12
CA PRO A 188 29.92 11.33 4.70
C PRO A 188 30.89 11.86 3.65
N VAL A 189 31.60 12.94 3.97
CA VAL A 189 32.68 13.45 3.11
C VAL A 189 33.81 12.41 3.12
N PRO A 190 34.20 11.84 1.96
CA PRO A 190 35.31 10.90 1.92
C PRO A 190 36.60 11.55 2.42
N ALA A 191 37.49 10.75 3.00
CA ALA A 191 38.83 11.21 3.36
C ALA A 191 39.53 11.87 2.14
N ALA A 192 40.40 12.85 2.41
CA ALA A 192 41.11 13.56 1.36
C ALA A 192 41.84 12.57 0.42
N GLY A 193 41.53 12.63 -0.87
CA GLY A 193 42.09 11.74 -1.90
C GLY A 193 41.36 10.41 -2.10
N ALA A 194 40.37 10.06 -1.27
CA ALA A 194 39.52 8.90 -1.49
C ALA A 194 38.48 9.18 -2.59
N LYS A 195 38.18 8.16 -3.41
CA LYS A 195 37.08 8.24 -4.36
C LYS A 195 35.75 8.27 -3.60
N LYS A 196 34.82 9.14 -4.01
CA LYS A 196 33.44 9.08 -3.54
C LYS A 196 32.85 7.70 -3.91
N PRO A 197 32.12 7.03 -3.00
CA PRO A 197 31.42 5.80 -3.36
C PRO A 197 30.39 6.10 -4.45
N LEU A 198 30.14 5.12 -5.31
CA LEU A 198 29.06 5.22 -6.28
C LEU A 198 27.70 5.16 -5.55
N PRO A 199 26.66 5.85 -6.04
CA PRO A 199 25.32 5.80 -5.43
C PRO A 199 24.82 4.38 -5.18
N VAL A 200 25.08 3.47 -6.13
CA VAL A 200 24.68 2.06 -6.01
C VAL A 200 25.41 1.30 -4.90
N GLU A 201 26.65 1.67 -4.57
CA GLU A 201 27.40 1.06 -3.46
C GLU A 201 26.80 1.47 -2.13
N VAL A 202 26.46 2.76 -1.98
CA VAL A 202 25.73 3.30 -0.83
C VAL A 202 24.36 2.64 -0.69
N ALA A 203 23.65 2.45 -1.80
CA ALA A 203 22.36 1.77 -1.82
C ALA A 203 22.46 0.30 -1.42
N LEU A 204 23.46 -0.43 -1.91
CA LEU A 204 23.69 -1.82 -1.53
C LEU A 204 24.04 -1.94 -0.05
N GLU A 205 24.85 -1.05 0.51
CA GLU A 205 25.12 -1.03 1.95
C GLU A 205 23.83 -0.82 2.76
N TYR A 206 23.01 0.16 2.35
CA TYR A 206 21.73 0.41 2.98
C TYR A 206 20.79 -0.81 2.90
N MET A 207 20.67 -1.46 1.74
CA MET A 207 19.78 -2.61 1.56
C MET A 207 20.26 -3.84 2.32
N ASN A 208 21.57 -4.10 2.35
CA ASN A 208 22.14 -5.19 3.14
C ASN A 208 21.88 -5.01 4.65
N LYS A 209 21.84 -3.76 5.13
CA LYS A 209 21.54 -3.45 6.52
C LYS A 209 20.04 -3.52 6.85
N ASN A 210 19.20 -2.95 5.98
CA ASN A 210 17.78 -2.72 6.28
C ASN A 210 16.83 -3.78 5.69
N ALA A 211 17.30 -4.57 4.73
CA ALA A 211 16.54 -5.62 4.08
C ALA A 211 17.35 -6.93 3.87
N PRO A 212 18.03 -7.44 4.92
CA PRO A 212 18.76 -8.70 4.83
C PRO A 212 17.82 -9.91 4.70
N LEU A 213 18.33 -11.04 4.21
CA LEU A 213 17.56 -12.28 4.01
C LEU A 213 16.85 -12.74 5.29
N ILE A 214 17.59 -12.82 6.39
CA ILE A 214 17.09 -13.26 7.70
C ILE A 214 17.03 -12.08 8.65
N THR A 215 15.86 -11.89 9.25
CA THR A 215 15.60 -10.85 10.25
C THR A 215 15.07 -11.48 11.54
N PRO A 216 15.24 -10.83 12.71
CA PRO A 216 14.63 -11.29 13.95
C PRO A 216 13.09 -11.39 13.87
N GLU A 217 12.45 -10.50 13.12
CA GLU A 217 11.00 -10.49 12.90
C GLU A 217 10.56 -11.75 12.14
N TRP A 218 11.24 -12.07 11.04
CA TRP A 218 10.97 -13.29 10.28
C TRP A 218 11.23 -14.56 11.09
N ALA A 219 12.36 -14.65 11.78
CA ALA A 219 12.69 -15.83 12.58
C ALA A 219 11.64 -16.11 13.67
N LYS A 220 11.11 -15.06 14.31
CA LYS A 220 10.01 -15.18 15.27
C LYS A 220 8.70 -15.56 14.61
N TRP A 221 8.41 -15.04 13.41
CA TRP A 221 7.16 -15.30 12.70
C TRP A 221 7.11 -16.70 12.08
N ASP A 222 8.15 -17.11 11.35
CA ASP A 222 8.24 -18.41 10.67
C ASP A 222 8.06 -19.57 11.66
N ALA A 223 8.62 -19.46 12.87
CA ALA A 223 8.48 -20.48 13.92
C ALA A 223 7.05 -20.65 14.45
N ARG A 224 6.16 -19.67 14.23
CA ARG A 224 4.79 -19.65 14.77
C ARG A 224 3.71 -19.41 13.72
N VAL A 225 4.07 -19.34 12.44
CA VAL A 225 3.12 -19.12 11.36
C VAL A 225 2.12 -20.27 11.35
N GLN A 226 0.85 -19.92 11.21
CA GLN A 226 -0.28 -20.85 11.27
C GLN A 226 -1.33 -20.41 10.26
N SER A 227 -2.26 -21.30 9.91
CA SER A 227 -3.47 -20.90 9.21
C SER A 227 -4.15 -19.74 9.94
N ALA A 228 -4.58 -18.75 9.16
CA ALA A 228 -5.15 -17.50 9.65
C ALA A 228 -6.47 -17.72 10.40
N LYS A 229 -7.26 -18.75 10.02
CA LYS A 229 -8.55 -19.10 10.64
C LYS A 229 -9.46 -17.86 10.84
N LEU A 230 -9.68 -17.09 9.78
CA LEU A 230 -10.37 -15.80 9.83
C LEU A 230 -11.90 -15.90 9.84
N GLY A 231 -12.47 -17.11 9.83
CA GLY A 231 -13.92 -17.30 9.82
C GLY A 231 -14.64 -16.58 10.96
N GLY A 232 -15.86 -16.10 10.68
CA GLY A 232 -16.72 -15.38 11.62
C GLY A 232 -17.08 -13.96 11.18
N LYS A 233 -17.76 -13.23 12.05
CA LYS A 233 -18.19 -11.85 11.80
C LYS A 233 -17.07 -10.85 12.12
N TRP A 234 -16.87 -9.90 11.22
CA TRP A 234 -15.96 -8.77 11.37
C TRP A 234 -16.74 -7.47 11.21
N LEU A 235 -16.56 -6.55 12.13
CA LEU A 235 -17.12 -5.21 12.07
C LEU A 235 -16.24 -4.35 11.18
N VAL A 236 -16.86 -3.59 10.29
CA VAL A 236 -16.19 -2.79 9.26
C VAL A 236 -16.36 -1.32 9.59
N SER A 237 -15.25 -0.58 9.60
CA SER A 237 -15.22 0.88 9.52
C SER A 237 -14.43 1.26 8.27
N ALA A 238 -15.09 1.86 7.28
CA ALA A 238 -14.54 2.13 5.97
C ALA A 238 -14.74 3.60 5.59
N MET A 239 -13.66 4.35 5.44
CA MET A 239 -13.71 5.73 4.94
C MET A 239 -13.55 5.74 3.42
N LEU A 240 -14.48 6.38 2.71
CA LEU A 240 -14.36 6.57 1.27
C LEU A 240 -14.25 8.07 0.95
N PRO A 241 -13.11 8.53 0.39
CA PRO A 241 -12.96 9.92 -0.02
C PRO A 241 -14.15 10.43 -0.86
N GLY A 242 -14.64 11.62 -0.56
CA GLY A 242 -15.82 12.23 -1.21
C GLY A 242 -17.18 11.67 -0.74
N LYS A 243 -17.23 10.48 -0.12
CA LYS A 243 -18.47 9.83 0.35
C LYS A 243 -18.55 9.64 1.88
N GLY A 244 -17.44 9.77 2.60
CA GLY A 244 -17.41 9.69 4.06
C GLY A 244 -17.41 8.26 4.61
N LEU A 245 -17.86 8.12 5.87
CA LEU A 245 -17.82 6.88 6.62
C LEU A 245 -18.92 5.93 6.18
N TYR A 246 -18.50 4.69 5.94
CA TYR A 246 -19.33 3.51 5.85
C TYR A 246 -19.01 2.62 7.05
N ALA A 247 -20.03 2.11 7.73
CA ALA A 247 -19.82 1.13 8.79
C ALA A 247 -20.86 0.01 8.73
N GLY A 248 -20.48 -1.18 9.19
CA GLY A 248 -21.33 -2.37 9.13
C GLY A 248 -20.53 -3.64 9.39
N GLU A 249 -20.78 -4.68 8.62
CA GLU A 249 -20.18 -6.00 8.84
C GLU A 249 -19.70 -6.70 7.57
N MET A 250 -18.75 -7.60 7.78
CA MET A 250 -18.20 -8.55 6.82
C MET A 250 -18.24 -9.95 7.43
N ILE A 251 -18.97 -10.86 6.79
CA ILE A 251 -19.06 -12.27 7.20
C ILE A 251 -18.00 -13.09 6.48
N VAL A 252 -17.05 -13.52 7.29
CA VAL A 252 -15.95 -14.48 7.14
C VAL A 252 -16.33 -15.96 6.92
N THR A 253 -16.47 -16.53 5.72
CA THR A 253 -16.80 -17.98 5.59
C THR A 253 -15.66 -18.79 4.98
N PRO A 254 -15.12 -19.84 5.64
CA PRO A 254 -14.13 -20.73 5.04
C PRO A 254 -14.62 -21.35 3.73
N ALA A 255 -13.73 -21.44 2.74
CA ALA A 255 -13.96 -22.09 1.46
C ALA A 255 -13.16 -23.41 1.36
N SER A 256 -13.02 -23.96 0.14
CA SER A 256 -12.44 -25.29 -0.08
C SER A 256 -10.94 -25.41 0.20
N GLY A 257 -10.18 -24.31 0.09
CA GLY A 257 -8.75 -24.27 0.41
C GLY A 257 -8.47 -23.82 1.84
N GLU A 258 -7.38 -24.31 2.45
CA GLU A 258 -6.88 -23.77 3.72
C GLU A 258 -6.55 -22.28 3.54
N ASP A 259 -7.19 -21.43 4.33
CA ASP A 259 -7.14 -19.97 4.18
C ASP A 259 -7.72 -19.40 2.88
N ASP A 260 -8.61 -20.13 2.21
CA ASP A 260 -9.52 -19.55 1.23
C ASP A 260 -10.86 -19.25 1.90
N TYR A 261 -11.51 -18.15 1.47
CA TYR A 261 -12.73 -17.65 2.09
C TYR A 261 -13.71 -17.08 1.06
N THR A 262 -15.00 -17.12 1.39
CA THR A 262 -16.04 -16.28 0.77
C THR A 262 -16.49 -15.20 1.76
N THR A 263 -17.00 -14.10 1.22
CA THR A 263 -17.37 -12.91 2.01
C THR A 263 -18.76 -12.42 1.64
N SER A 264 -19.51 -11.98 2.66
CA SER A 264 -20.75 -11.21 2.51
C SER A 264 -20.60 -9.93 3.32
N ILE A 265 -20.76 -8.77 2.67
CA ILE A 265 -20.47 -7.46 3.26
C ILE A 265 -21.73 -6.62 3.19
N THR A 266 -22.08 -5.95 4.29
CA THR A 266 -23.17 -4.97 4.34
C THR A 266 -22.70 -3.76 5.11
N LEU A 267 -22.65 -2.60 4.44
CA LEU A 267 -22.23 -1.33 5.00
C LEU A 267 -23.32 -0.27 4.86
N LYS A 268 -23.44 0.61 5.85
CA LYS A 268 -24.30 1.78 5.82
C LYS A 268 -23.45 3.04 5.69
N SER A 269 -23.79 3.89 4.72
CA SER A 269 -23.23 5.23 4.59
C SER A 269 -23.79 6.13 5.69
N PHE A 270 -22.91 6.82 6.41
CA PHE A 270 -23.29 7.79 7.43
C PHE A 270 -23.48 9.21 6.87
N LYS A 271 -23.09 9.42 5.61
CA LYS A 271 -23.31 10.69 4.90
C LYS A 271 -24.74 10.81 4.35
N ASP A 272 -25.27 9.74 3.75
CA ASP A 272 -26.59 9.75 3.08
C ASP A 272 -27.55 8.64 3.53
N GLY A 273 -27.12 7.73 4.40
CA GLY A 273 -27.96 6.64 4.92
C GLY A 273 -28.12 5.45 3.97
N SER A 274 -27.51 5.47 2.79
CA SER A 274 -27.57 4.38 1.82
C SER A 274 -26.91 3.09 2.34
N THR A 275 -27.32 1.94 1.80
CA THR A 275 -26.75 0.63 2.14
C THR A 275 -26.00 0.04 0.95
N LEU A 276 -24.74 -0.34 1.17
CA LEU A 276 -23.89 -1.04 0.22
C LEU A 276 -23.80 -2.51 0.61
N THR A 277 -24.28 -3.41 -0.26
CA THR A 277 -24.13 -4.86 -0.06
C THR A 277 -23.19 -5.43 -1.10
N ARG A 278 -22.28 -6.31 -0.70
CA ARG A 278 -21.28 -6.93 -1.58
C ARG A 278 -21.12 -8.41 -1.28
N LYS A 279 -20.79 -9.19 -2.31
CA LYS A 279 -20.31 -10.57 -2.16
C LYS A 279 -18.91 -10.68 -2.72
N GLY A 280 -18.10 -11.51 -2.11
CA GLY A 280 -16.71 -11.64 -2.49
C GLY A 280 -16.06 -12.95 -2.12
N LYS A 281 -14.76 -12.98 -2.36
CA LYS A 281 -13.85 -14.07 -2.03
C LYS A 281 -12.52 -13.48 -1.59
N GLY A 282 -11.80 -14.21 -0.77
CA GLY A 282 -10.45 -13.82 -0.39
C GLY A 282 -9.62 -15.03 0.00
N LEU A 283 -8.33 -14.78 0.13
CA LEU A 283 -7.38 -15.75 0.59
C LEU A 283 -6.28 -15.07 1.39
N VAL A 284 -5.65 -15.83 2.30
CA VAL A 284 -4.59 -15.31 3.16
C VAL A 284 -3.25 -15.96 2.79
N TYR A 285 -2.24 -15.11 2.58
CA TYR A 285 -0.86 -15.51 2.46
C TYR A 285 -0.13 -15.32 3.80
N THR A 286 0.80 -16.24 4.08
CA THR A 286 1.74 -16.14 5.21
C THR A 286 1.04 -15.98 6.57
N GLY A 287 -0.22 -16.38 6.68
CA GLY A 287 -1.02 -16.35 7.92
C GLY A 287 -1.64 -14.99 8.30
N TYR A 288 -1.40 -13.92 7.53
CA TYR A 288 -1.92 -12.57 7.87
C TYR A 288 -2.25 -11.67 6.67
N SER A 289 -1.65 -11.90 5.49
CA SER A 289 -1.75 -11.00 4.34
C SER A 289 -2.93 -11.40 3.45
N TRP A 290 -4.04 -10.68 3.58
CA TRP A 290 -5.29 -10.97 2.85
C TRP A 290 -5.32 -10.31 1.49
N ARG A 291 -5.72 -11.09 0.47
CA ARG A 291 -6.09 -10.60 -0.86
C ARG A 291 -7.50 -11.05 -1.19
N GLY A 292 -8.37 -10.09 -1.46
CA GLY A 292 -9.78 -10.34 -1.74
C GLY A 292 -10.28 -9.59 -2.97
N THR A 293 -11.46 -10.00 -3.42
CA THR A 293 -12.28 -9.23 -4.35
C THR A 293 -13.74 -9.30 -3.92
N SER A 294 -14.47 -8.20 -4.09
CA SER A 294 -15.91 -8.15 -3.83
C SER A 294 -16.62 -7.19 -4.79
N SER A 295 -17.90 -7.43 -5.07
CA SER A 295 -18.73 -6.55 -5.91
C SER A 295 -20.18 -6.52 -5.43
N SER A 296 -20.91 -5.49 -5.85
CA SER A 296 -22.37 -5.36 -5.60
C SER A 296 -23.24 -5.91 -6.73
N GLY A 297 -22.62 -6.40 -7.81
CA GLY A 297 -23.32 -6.85 -9.00
C GLY A 297 -22.47 -6.66 -10.26
N PRO A 298 -23.11 -6.54 -11.44
CA PRO A 298 -22.46 -6.16 -12.69
C PRO A 298 -21.85 -4.75 -12.62
N GLU A 299 -20.85 -4.51 -13.46
CA GLU A 299 -20.21 -3.21 -13.59
C GLU A 299 -21.22 -2.12 -14.03
N GLY A 300 -21.16 -0.95 -13.40
CA GLY A 300 -21.94 0.24 -13.75
C GLY A 300 -21.10 1.28 -14.52
N SER A 301 -21.56 2.53 -14.53
CA SER A 301 -20.97 3.59 -15.37
C SER A 301 -20.36 4.74 -14.59
N ARG A 302 -20.66 4.89 -13.30
CA ARG A 302 -20.16 5.99 -12.48
C ARG A 302 -18.79 5.62 -11.91
N ALA A 303 -17.75 6.34 -12.28
CA ALA A 303 -16.37 6.03 -11.90
C ALA A 303 -16.13 5.95 -10.39
N ASP A 304 -16.76 6.84 -9.61
CA ASP A 304 -16.58 6.97 -8.16
C ASP A 304 -17.60 6.19 -7.32
N ALA A 305 -18.58 5.50 -7.93
CA ALA A 305 -19.65 4.83 -7.20
C ALA A 305 -19.27 3.39 -6.82
N PRO A 306 -18.99 3.06 -5.55
CA PRO A 306 -18.47 1.74 -5.17
C PRO A 306 -19.40 0.57 -5.54
N GLU A 307 -20.71 0.81 -5.65
CA GLU A 307 -21.70 -0.18 -6.08
C GLU A 307 -21.58 -0.56 -7.57
N ASP A 308 -20.99 0.30 -8.40
CA ASP A 308 -20.81 0.11 -9.85
C ASP A 308 -19.52 -0.67 -10.17
N HIS A 309 -18.66 -1.01 -9.19
CA HIS A 309 -17.34 -1.59 -9.45
C HIS A 309 -17.03 -2.83 -8.60
N GLU A 310 -16.33 -3.79 -9.21
CA GLU A 310 -15.56 -4.77 -8.44
C GLU A 310 -14.41 -4.07 -7.71
N THR A 311 -14.28 -4.34 -6.41
CA THR A 311 -13.17 -3.86 -5.58
C THR A 311 -12.17 -4.97 -5.33
N ARG A 312 -10.89 -4.65 -5.45
CA ARG A 312 -9.79 -5.46 -4.94
C ARG A 312 -9.50 -5.08 -3.50
N GLU A 313 -9.13 -6.05 -2.69
CA GLU A 313 -8.93 -5.88 -1.26
C GLU A 313 -7.51 -6.31 -0.90
N THR A 314 -6.76 -5.39 -0.28
CA THR A 314 -5.47 -5.69 0.32
C THR A 314 -5.56 -5.33 1.80
N MET A 315 -5.44 -6.34 2.67
CA MET A 315 -5.55 -6.13 4.12
C MET A 315 -4.41 -6.81 4.86
N TRP A 316 -3.92 -6.14 5.89
CA TRP A 316 -3.02 -6.67 6.90
C TRP A 316 -3.86 -7.09 8.12
N PHE A 317 -3.93 -8.39 8.40
CA PHE A 317 -4.55 -8.90 9.62
C PHE A 317 -3.54 -8.91 10.77
N SER A 318 -4.00 -8.55 11.97
CA SER A 318 -3.16 -8.61 13.15
C SER A 318 -2.78 -10.06 13.50
N PRO A 319 -1.57 -10.32 14.01
CA PRO A 319 -1.15 -11.67 14.43
C PRO A 319 -2.08 -12.34 15.45
N ASP A 320 -2.78 -11.55 16.27
CA ASP A 320 -3.76 -12.02 17.25
C ASP A 320 -5.17 -12.24 16.65
N ARG A 321 -5.37 -11.90 15.38
CA ARG A 321 -6.60 -12.09 14.60
C ARG A 321 -7.81 -11.35 15.16
N LYS A 322 -7.56 -10.26 15.88
CA LYS A 322 -8.61 -9.39 16.45
C LYS A 322 -8.90 -8.18 15.59
N SER A 323 -7.97 -7.76 14.74
CA SER A 323 -8.16 -6.61 13.86
C SER A 323 -7.53 -6.82 12.49
N ALA A 324 -7.93 -5.98 11.54
CA ALA A 324 -7.24 -5.84 10.28
C ALA A 324 -7.32 -4.39 9.80
N GLN A 325 -6.39 -4.01 8.94
CA GLN A 325 -6.42 -2.71 8.28
C GLN A 325 -5.91 -2.83 6.85
N GLY A 326 -6.40 -1.97 5.97
CA GLY A 326 -5.91 -1.92 4.59
C GLY A 326 -6.83 -1.11 3.68
N ARG A 327 -6.89 -1.50 2.41
CA ARG A 327 -7.61 -0.75 1.38
C ARG A 327 -8.44 -1.66 0.47
N TRP A 328 -9.67 -1.24 0.17
CA TRP A 328 -10.50 -1.82 -0.88
C TRP A 328 -10.62 -0.85 -2.04
N PHE A 329 -10.13 -1.18 -3.23
CA PHE A 329 -9.88 -0.21 -4.28
C PHE A 329 -10.29 -0.68 -5.68
N TRP A 330 -10.55 0.29 -6.55
CA TRP A 330 -10.94 0.10 -7.95
C TRP A 330 -10.45 1.27 -8.82
N GLY A 331 -10.82 1.25 -10.10
CA GLY A 331 -10.30 2.18 -11.10
C GLY A 331 -9.08 1.62 -11.81
N ASP A 332 -8.76 2.22 -12.96
CA ASP A 332 -7.66 1.77 -13.81
C ASP A 332 -6.30 2.16 -13.26
N TYR A 333 -6.25 3.25 -12.50
CA TYR A 333 -5.07 3.73 -11.77
C TYR A 333 -5.16 3.48 -10.26
N LYS A 334 -6.17 2.71 -9.82
CA LYS A 334 -6.46 2.38 -8.42
C LYS A 334 -6.71 3.62 -7.56
N GLU A 335 -7.20 4.67 -8.18
CA GLU A 335 -7.40 6.00 -7.62
C GLU A 335 -8.57 6.05 -6.63
N PHE A 336 -9.56 5.17 -6.75
CA PHE A 336 -10.68 5.08 -5.83
C PHE A 336 -10.50 3.94 -4.83
N GLY A 337 -10.90 4.18 -3.58
CA GLY A 337 -10.91 3.11 -2.59
C GLY A 337 -11.33 3.52 -1.19
N PHE A 338 -11.74 2.52 -0.42
CA PHE A 338 -12.03 2.61 1.00
C PHE A 338 -10.76 2.40 1.82
N ASP A 339 -10.53 3.25 2.80
CA ASP A 339 -9.64 2.95 3.92
C ASP A 339 -10.39 2.16 4.97
N VAL A 340 -9.98 0.90 5.17
CA VAL A 340 -10.77 -0.07 5.93
C VAL A 340 -10.04 -0.47 7.21
N LYS A 341 -10.79 -0.44 8.31
CA LYS A 341 -10.44 -1.11 9.56
C LYS A 341 -11.48 -2.18 9.86
N LEU A 342 -11.00 -3.34 10.27
CA LEU A 342 -11.82 -4.46 10.73
C LEU A 342 -11.56 -4.74 12.20
N THR A 343 -12.62 -5.03 12.94
CA THR A 343 -12.56 -5.53 14.31
C THR A 343 -13.35 -6.83 14.38
N ARG A 344 -12.75 -7.91 14.89
CA ARG A 344 -13.45 -9.19 15.04
C ARG A 344 -14.59 -9.05 16.04
N ALA A 345 -15.78 -9.51 15.68
CA ALA A 345 -16.91 -9.55 16.60
C ALA A 345 -16.63 -10.53 17.76
N ALA A 346 -17.12 -10.18 18.95
CA ALA A 346 -16.99 -10.98 20.16
C ALA A 346 -18.38 -11.19 20.80
N ALA A 347 -18.44 -12.03 21.84
CA ALA A 347 -19.65 -12.19 22.63
C ALA A 347 -19.92 -10.94 23.51
N GLU A 348 -18.85 -10.24 23.90
CA GLU A 348 -18.93 -8.96 24.59
C GLU A 348 -19.19 -7.83 23.58
N PRO A 349 -19.79 -6.70 24.02
CA PRO A 349 -19.96 -5.52 23.19
C PRO A 349 -18.65 -5.12 22.52
N THR A 350 -18.66 -4.82 21.22
CA THR A 350 -17.48 -4.36 20.49
C THR A 350 -17.79 -3.08 19.75
N ILE A 351 -17.02 -2.02 19.97
CA ILE A 351 -17.17 -0.74 19.25
C ILE A 351 -16.28 -0.75 18.00
N ALA A 352 -16.86 -0.41 16.85
CA ALA A 352 -16.16 -0.34 15.57
C ALA A 352 -15.93 1.10 15.08
N ALA A 353 -16.89 2.00 15.33
CA ALA A 353 -16.81 3.39 14.89
C ALA A 353 -17.72 4.30 15.73
N VAL A 354 -17.54 5.61 15.56
CA VAL A 354 -18.41 6.65 16.10
C VAL A 354 -18.84 7.63 15.01
N TRP A 355 -19.99 8.29 15.21
CA TRP A 355 -20.47 9.35 14.33
C TRP A 355 -21.25 10.43 15.11
N PRO A 356 -21.00 11.74 14.92
CA PRO A 356 -20.00 12.34 14.01
C PRO A 356 -18.56 12.03 14.45
N TYR A 357 -17.60 12.36 13.58
CA TYR A 357 -16.17 12.05 13.80
C TYR A 357 -15.54 12.76 14.99
N ALA A 358 -16.11 13.88 15.42
CA ALA A 358 -15.55 14.70 16.47
C ALA A 358 -16.67 15.43 17.24
N LEU A 359 -16.40 15.78 18.49
CA LEU A 359 -17.29 16.60 19.32
C LEU A 359 -16.65 17.92 19.70
N LYS A 360 -17.43 18.99 19.66
CA LYS A 360 -16.97 20.33 20.03
C LYS A 360 -17.07 20.55 21.54
N ALA A 361 -16.00 21.05 22.16
CA ALA A 361 -15.97 21.45 23.54
C ALA A 361 -17.04 22.52 23.84
N GLY A 362 -17.72 22.38 24.98
CA GLY A 362 -18.82 23.25 25.38
C GLY A 362 -20.17 22.93 24.73
N SER A 363 -20.27 21.93 23.83
CA SER A 363 -21.56 21.51 23.30
C SER A 363 -22.46 20.89 24.37
N LYS A 364 -23.75 21.24 24.32
CA LYS A 364 -24.80 20.65 25.16
C LYS A 364 -25.82 19.94 24.27
N GLY A 365 -26.20 18.73 24.65
CA GLY A 365 -27.18 17.93 23.92
C GLY A 365 -26.71 17.44 22.54
N ALA A 366 -25.41 17.30 22.31
CA ALA A 366 -24.87 16.81 21.03
C ALA A 366 -25.30 15.36 20.78
N THR A 367 -25.60 15.00 19.53
CA THR A 367 -25.91 13.61 19.18
C THR A 367 -24.63 12.87 18.82
N LEU A 368 -24.39 11.72 19.46
CA LEU A 368 -23.30 10.80 19.15
C LEU A 368 -23.87 9.40 18.89
N LYS A 369 -23.44 8.75 17.82
CA LYS A 369 -23.76 7.35 17.51
C LYS A 369 -22.54 6.50 17.78
N LEU A 370 -22.71 5.44 18.56
CA LEU A 370 -21.77 4.33 18.65
C LEU A 370 -22.21 3.25 17.69
N ILE A 371 -21.26 2.70 16.93
CA ILE A 371 -21.51 1.69 15.92
C ILE A 371 -20.66 0.48 16.27
N GLY A 372 -21.26 -0.70 16.28
CA GLY A 372 -20.58 -1.89 16.75
C GLY A 372 -21.41 -3.15 16.66
N ASP A 373 -21.22 -4.04 17.63
CA ASP A 373 -21.95 -5.30 17.75
C ASP A 373 -22.13 -5.69 19.22
N ALA A 374 -23.09 -6.57 19.46
CA ALA A 374 -23.44 -7.10 20.78
C ALA A 374 -23.73 -6.04 21.86
N PHE A 375 -24.20 -4.84 21.47
CA PHE A 375 -24.61 -3.83 22.44
C PHE A 375 -25.87 -4.29 23.21
N PRO A 376 -25.94 -4.05 24.54
CA PRO A 376 -27.08 -4.47 25.34
C PRO A 376 -28.32 -3.61 25.04
N ALA A 377 -29.49 -4.23 24.95
CA ALA A 377 -30.75 -3.52 24.71
C ALA A 377 -31.12 -2.53 25.84
N GLY A 378 -30.66 -2.79 27.07
CA GLY A 378 -30.89 -1.97 28.26
C GLY A 378 -29.75 -1.00 28.58
N LEU A 379 -28.98 -0.56 27.58
CA LEU A 379 -27.82 0.30 27.75
C LEU A 379 -28.16 1.58 28.52
N LYS A 380 -27.40 1.87 29.58
CA LYS A 380 -27.55 3.06 30.41
C LYS A 380 -26.40 4.03 30.15
N PRO A 381 -26.58 5.34 30.42
CA PRO A 381 -25.50 6.32 30.28
C PRO A 381 -24.23 5.95 31.07
N ALA A 382 -24.37 5.36 32.26
CA ALA A 382 -23.24 4.97 33.12
C ALA A 382 -22.43 3.78 32.58
N ASP A 383 -22.93 3.06 31.58
CA ASP A 383 -22.22 1.93 30.96
C ASP A 383 -21.21 2.40 29.88
N ILE A 384 -21.24 3.70 29.55
CA ILE A 384 -20.48 4.31 28.46
C ILE A 384 -19.51 5.33 29.05
N ASP A 385 -18.22 5.15 28.76
CA ASP A 385 -17.18 6.11 29.12
C ASP A 385 -16.67 6.79 27.84
N LEU A 386 -16.74 8.13 27.81
CA LEU A 386 -16.28 8.94 26.68
C LEU A 386 -15.05 9.79 27.03
N GLY A 387 -14.43 9.51 28.19
CA GLY A 387 -13.29 10.26 28.69
C GLY A 387 -13.67 11.51 29.50
N LYS A 388 -12.66 12.11 30.11
CA LYS A 388 -12.82 13.24 31.03
C LYS A 388 -13.43 14.45 30.32
N GLY A 389 -14.53 14.95 30.86
CA GLY A 389 -15.21 16.16 30.34
C GLY A 389 -16.24 15.87 29.25
N VAL A 390 -16.51 14.61 28.93
CA VAL A 390 -17.55 14.19 27.99
C VAL A 390 -18.53 13.29 28.73
N VAL A 391 -19.80 13.71 28.84
CA VAL A 391 -20.82 13.02 29.64
C VAL A 391 -21.97 12.58 28.75
N VAL A 392 -22.33 11.30 28.82
CA VAL A 392 -23.57 10.81 28.23
C VAL A 392 -24.73 11.24 29.14
N SER A 393 -25.56 12.16 28.66
CA SER A 393 -26.73 12.61 29.41
C SER A 393 -27.95 11.72 29.18
N LYS A 394 -28.04 11.08 28.01
CA LYS A 394 -29.16 10.20 27.66
C LYS A 394 -28.75 9.16 26.61
N VAL A 395 -29.23 7.93 26.77
CA VAL A 395 -29.29 6.93 25.68
C VAL A 395 -30.64 7.11 24.99
N VAL A 396 -30.63 7.58 23.75
CA VAL A 396 -31.83 7.86 22.94
C VAL A 396 -32.41 6.56 22.38
N SER A 397 -31.53 5.71 21.84
CA SER A 397 -31.88 4.37 21.38
C SER A 397 -30.67 3.46 21.48
N ALA A 398 -30.91 2.17 21.66
CA ALA A 398 -29.88 1.13 21.63
C ALA A 398 -30.42 -0.09 20.89
N SER A 399 -29.60 -0.63 20.02
CA SER A 399 -29.77 -1.90 19.31
C SER A 399 -28.43 -2.64 19.37
N PRO A 400 -28.37 -3.95 19.07
CA PRO A 400 -27.11 -4.68 19.11
C PRO A 400 -25.98 -4.06 18.27
N THR A 401 -26.29 -3.28 17.22
CA THR A 401 -25.30 -2.75 16.29
C THR A 401 -25.14 -1.22 16.30
N GLU A 402 -26.04 -0.50 16.96
CA GLU A 402 -26.03 0.97 17.01
C GLU A 402 -26.63 1.46 18.33
N ALA A 403 -25.96 2.42 18.98
CA ALA A 403 -26.52 3.19 20.09
C ALA A 403 -26.47 4.68 19.75
N VAL A 404 -27.60 5.38 19.90
CA VAL A 404 -27.71 6.83 19.69
C VAL A 404 -27.76 7.51 21.06
N LEU A 405 -26.85 8.44 21.29
CA LEU A 405 -26.58 9.09 22.55
C LEU A 405 -26.81 10.60 22.45
N THR A 406 -27.24 11.18 23.55
CA THR A 406 -27.12 12.62 23.82
C THR A 406 -25.94 12.84 24.75
N VAL A 407 -25.02 13.71 24.34
CA VAL A 407 -23.73 13.93 24.98
C VAL A 407 -23.55 15.41 25.29
N ASP A 408 -23.07 15.71 26.50
CA ASP A 408 -22.63 17.03 26.92
C ASP A 408 -21.10 17.04 27.01
N VAL A 409 -20.49 18.03 26.37
CA VAL A 409 -19.04 18.25 26.41
C VAL A 409 -18.76 19.49 27.24
N ALA A 410 -17.93 19.35 28.27
CA ALA A 410 -17.52 20.47 29.10
C ALA A 410 -16.75 21.51 28.26
N ALA A 411 -16.84 22.79 28.63
CA ALA A 411 -16.14 23.87 27.93
C ALA A 411 -14.61 23.76 28.09
N ASP A 412 -14.16 23.17 29.20
CA ASP A 412 -12.78 22.88 29.55
C ASP A 412 -12.38 21.42 29.26
N ALA A 413 -13.20 20.67 28.50
CA ALA A 413 -12.84 19.32 28.06
C ALA A 413 -11.48 19.35 27.33
N ALA A 414 -10.64 18.35 27.61
CA ALA A 414 -9.32 18.26 27.02
C ALA A 414 -9.45 18.08 25.50
N VAL A 415 -8.72 18.91 24.75
CA VAL A 415 -8.57 18.75 23.29
C VAL A 415 -7.70 17.53 23.03
N GLY A 416 -8.11 16.69 22.09
CA GLY A 416 -7.42 15.46 21.75
C GLY A 416 -8.36 14.32 21.42
N ALA A 417 -7.79 13.18 21.07
CA ALA A 417 -8.56 11.96 20.89
C ALA A 417 -8.83 11.28 22.25
N HIS A 418 -10.11 11.05 22.54
CA HIS A 418 -10.56 10.31 23.72
C HIS A 418 -10.85 8.85 23.36
N ASP A 419 -10.67 7.97 24.33
CA ASP A 419 -11.12 6.59 24.24
C ASP A 419 -12.65 6.53 24.36
N VAL A 420 -13.26 5.54 23.71
CA VAL A 420 -14.68 5.24 23.85
C VAL A 420 -14.83 3.86 24.48
N GLY A 421 -15.31 3.83 25.72
CA GLY A 421 -15.54 2.64 26.50
C GLY A 421 -17.01 2.21 26.48
N LEU A 422 -17.23 0.90 26.36
CA LEU A 422 -18.53 0.25 26.58
C LEU A 422 -18.29 -1.13 27.22
N GLY A 423 -18.55 -1.24 28.52
CA GLY A 423 -18.21 -2.44 29.28
C GLY A 423 -16.71 -2.74 29.21
N GLY A 424 -16.34 -3.95 28.76
CA GLY A 424 -14.94 -4.36 28.56
C GLY A 424 -14.32 -3.91 27.22
N SER A 425 -15.09 -3.33 26.31
CA SER A 425 -14.60 -2.87 25.01
C SER A 425 -14.14 -1.42 25.07
N VAL A 426 -12.99 -1.16 24.46
CA VAL A 426 -12.43 0.17 24.31
C VAL A 426 -12.06 0.40 22.85
N LEU A 427 -12.64 1.43 22.23
CA LEU A 427 -12.14 2.01 21.00
C LEU A 427 -11.14 3.11 21.37
N ALA A 428 -9.86 2.74 21.33
CA ALA A 428 -8.78 3.64 21.70
C ALA A 428 -8.68 4.83 20.72
N ALA A 429 -8.53 6.04 21.27
CA ALA A 429 -8.44 7.30 20.51
C ALA A 429 -9.56 7.45 19.46
N GLY A 430 -10.76 6.95 19.78
CA GLY A 430 -11.89 6.86 18.86
C GLY A 430 -12.73 8.13 18.75
N LEU A 431 -12.64 9.04 19.71
CA LEU A 431 -13.49 10.24 19.78
C LEU A 431 -12.66 11.52 19.92
N PRO A 432 -12.27 12.14 18.80
CA PRO A 432 -11.74 13.49 18.77
C PRO A 432 -12.65 14.51 19.47
N VAL A 433 -12.08 15.27 20.40
CA VAL A 433 -12.70 16.45 21.03
C VAL A 433 -11.89 17.68 20.68
N TYR A 434 -12.56 18.75 20.26
CA TYR A 434 -11.92 19.96 19.72
C TYR A 434 -12.60 21.24 20.20
N LYS A 435 -11.90 22.38 20.13
CA LYS A 435 -12.45 23.70 20.48
C LYS A 435 -12.91 24.45 19.24
N LYS A 436 -12.11 24.44 18.18
CA LYS A 436 -12.41 25.15 16.93
C LYS A 436 -11.74 24.46 15.74
N VAL A 437 -12.27 24.73 14.55
CA VAL A 437 -11.55 24.40 13.33
C VAL A 437 -10.54 25.53 13.13
N ASP A 438 -9.27 25.24 13.36
CA ASP A 438 -8.17 26.18 13.23
C ASP A 438 -7.69 26.31 11.79
N TYR A 439 -7.62 25.19 11.08
CA TYR A 439 -7.22 25.15 9.69
C TYR A 439 -7.85 23.97 8.95
N LEU A 440 -7.77 24.02 7.63
CA LEU A 440 -8.20 22.94 6.74
C LEU A 440 -6.99 22.30 6.07
N LYS A 441 -7.10 21.02 5.72
CA LYS A 441 -6.23 20.35 4.74
C LYS A 441 -7.10 19.76 3.64
N VAL A 442 -6.72 19.99 2.39
CA VAL A 442 -7.24 19.19 1.28
C VAL A 442 -6.43 17.90 1.24
N VAL A 443 -7.11 16.75 1.18
CA VAL A 443 -6.49 15.44 1.05
C VAL A 443 -6.86 14.78 -0.28
N PRO A 444 -5.90 14.18 -1.00
CA PRO A 444 -4.46 14.28 -0.74
C PRO A 444 -3.95 15.73 -0.92
N ASP A 445 -2.82 16.06 -0.28
CA ASP A 445 -2.18 17.39 -0.34
C ASP A 445 -1.50 17.65 -1.69
N THR A 446 -1.04 16.57 -2.31
CA THR A 446 -0.49 16.49 -3.65
C THR A 446 -1.16 15.34 -4.39
N SER A 447 -1.57 15.56 -5.63
CA SER A 447 -2.31 14.56 -6.41
C SER A 447 -1.85 14.49 -7.86
N LEU A 448 -2.11 13.33 -8.47
CA LEU A 448 -1.81 13.07 -9.86
C LEU A 448 -3.06 12.56 -10.59
N ALA A 449 -3.58 13.36 -11.49
CA ALA A 449 -4.60 12.94 -12.46
C ALA A 449 -3.95 12.65 -13.81
N ARG A 450 -4.64 11.87 -14.66
CA ARG A 450 -4.14 11.52 -16.00
C ARG A 450 -5.19 11.74 -17.05
N LEU A 451 -4.81 12.41 -18.13
CA LEU A 451 -5.66 12.54 -19.31
C LEU A 451 -6.11 11.16 -19.80
N GLY A 452 -7.27 11.13 -20.42
CA GLY A 452 -7.86 9.93 -21.00
C GLY A 452 -9.30 10.16 -21.42
N GLY A 453 -9.90 9.17 -22.04
CA GLY A 453 -11.21 9.27 -22.69
C GLY A 453 -11.14 9.13 -24.22
N SER A 454 -9.94 9.00 -24.80
CA SER A 454 -9.79 8.39 -26.12
C SER A 454 -10.02 6.87 -26.05
N GLU A 455 -10.30 6.22 -27.19
CA GLU A 455 -10.55 4.77 -27.26
C GLU A 455 -9.43 3.90 -26.65
N LYS A 456 -8.21 4.43 -26.51
CA LYS A 456 -7.01 3.67 -26.09
C LYS A 456 -6.62 3.89 -24.64
N HIS A 457 -7.06 4.98 -24.02
CA HIS A 457 -6.60 5.38 -22.70
C HIS A 457 -7.78 5.76 -21.81
N THR A 458 -7.93 5.04 -20.71
CA THR A 458 -8.89 5.37 -19.65
C THR A 458 -8.42 6.62 -18.89
N PRO A 459 -9.34 7.51 -18.49
CA PRO A 459 -9.02 8.67 -17.66
C PRO A 459 -8.55 8.24 -16.27
N GLY A 460 -7.58 8.96 -15.71
CA GLY A 460 -7.14 8.80 -14.32
C GLY A 460 -7.69 9.91 -13.44
N TYR A 461 -8.64 9.57 -12.58
CA TYR A 461 -9.37 10.52 -11.74
C TYR A 461 -8.58 10.89 -10.47
N SER A 462 -9.00 11.99 -9.83
CA SER A 462 -8.59 12.34 -8.48
C SER A 462 -9.82 12.72 -7.66
N GLN A 463 -9.98 12.10 -6.49
CA GLN A 463 -11.02 12.46 -5.53
C GLN A 463 -10.38 13.19 -4.35
N PHE A 464 -10.99 14.29 -3.93
CA PHE A 464 -10.52 15.10 -2.81
C PHE A 464 -11.51 15.09 -1.64
N ASP A 465 -10.99 15.35 -0.44
CA ASP A 465 -11.76 15.73 0.75
C ASP A 465 -11.12 16.94 1.42
N ALA A 466 -11.92 17.70 2.18
CA ALA A 466 -11.44 18.79 3.01
C ALA A 466 -11.58 18.40 4.48
N LEU A 467 -10.46 18.20 5.16
CA LEU A 467 -10.42 17.81 6.56
C LEU A 467 -10.15 19.03 7.44
N GLY A 468 -10.92 19.16 8.53
CA GLY A 468 -10.71 20.19 9.54
C GLY A 468 -9.73 19.71 10.61
N PHE A 469 -8.99 20.66 11.17
CA PHE A 469 -8.05 20.41 12.27
C PHE A 469 -8.18 21.47 13.35
N ASP A 470 -8.00 21.04 14.59
CA ASP A 470 -7.72 21.91 15.75
C ASP A 470 -6.21 21.82 16.04
N ASN A 471 -5.58 22.94 16.39
CA ASN A 471 -4.13 23.03 16.64
C ASN A 471 -3.66 22.28 17.91
N GLY A 472 -4.57 21.60 18.61
CA GLY A 472 -4.19 20.76 19.73
C GLY A 472 -3.79 21.55 20.97
N LEU A 473 -2.90 20.97 21.76
CA LEU A 473 -2.50 21.50 23.08
C LEU A 473 -1.41 22.56 22.95
N ASP A 474 -0.52 22.45 21.96
CA ASP A 474 0.56 23.40 21.74
C ASP A 474 0.11 24.67 20.97
N GLY A 475 -1.08 24.62 20.37
CA GLY A 475 -1.72 25.74 19.69
C GLY A 475 -1.08 26.09 18.34
N LYS A 476 -0.18 25.24 17.82
CA LYS A 476 0.52 25.44 16.55
C LYS A 476 -0.04 24.49 15.49
N PRO A 477 -0.24 24.96 14.26
CA PRO A 477 -0.70 24.08 13.20
C PRO A 477 0.45 23.19 12.69
N TYR A 478 0.09 22.05 12.10
CA TYR A 478 0.97 21.08 11.46
C TYR A 478 1.93 20.37 12.42
N THR A 479 1.48 20.14 13.65
CA THR A 479 2.21 19.42 14.69
C THR A 479 1.56 18.05 14.96
N VAL A 480 2.20 17.24 15.80
CA VAL A 480 1.77 15.87 16.09
C VAL A 480 0.56 15.79 17.04
N ASP A 481 0.24 16.88 17.73
CA ASP A 481 -0.90 16.97 18.64
C ASP A 481 -2.13 17.63 18.01
N ASP A 482 -2.04 18.01 16.72
CA ASP A 482 -3.19 18.44 15.93
C ASP A 482 -4.31 17.39 15.95
N VAL A 483 -5.53 17.84 16.17
CA VAL A 483 -6.70 16.96 16.24
C VAL A 483 -7.45 16.98 14.92
N ALA A 484 -7.45 15.84 14.21
CA ALA A 484 -8.23 15.68 12.99
C ALA A 484 -9.73 15.58 13.31
N LEU A 485 -10.54 16.44 12.68
CA LEU A 485 -11.97 16.58 12.96
C LEU A 485 -12.86 15.84 11.96
N GLY A 486 -12.24 15.30 10.89
CA GLY A 486 -12.93 14.71 9.75
C GLY A 486 -13.36 15.76 8.70
N PRO A 487 -14.19 15.34 7.73
CA PRO A 487 -14.64 16.20 6.63
C PRO A 487 -15.41 17.44 7.10
N ILE A 488 -15.08 18.59 6.52
CA ILE A 488 -15.75 19.88 6.73
C ILE A 488 -16.57 20.25 5.49
N ASP A 489 -17.70 20.93 5.70
CA ASP A 489 -18.51 21.43 4.58
C ASP A 489 -17.84 22.63 3.92
N VAL A 490 -17.53 22.47 2.63
CA VAL A 490 -16.76 23.43 1.83
C VAL A 490 -17.39 23.63 0.46
N THR A 491 -17.01 24.72 -0.21
CA THR A 491 -17.14 24.86 -1.66
C THR A 491 -15.81 24.55 -2.33
N TRP A 492 -15.88 23.94 -3.50
CA TRP A 492 -14.72 23.51 -4.28
C TRP A 492 -14.54 24.38 -5.51
N ALA A 493 -13.28 24.72 -5.79
CA ALA A 493 -12.88 25.44 -6.99
C ALA A 493 -11.53 24.92 -7.50
N MET A 494 -11.21 25.28 -8.74
CA MET A 494 -9.90 25.05 -9.34
C MET A 494 -9.29 26.41 -9.67
N GLU A 495 -8.02 26.61 -9.32
CA GLU A 495 -7.27 27.84 -9.59
C GLU A 495 -5.97 27.52 -10.34
N GLU A 496 -5.46 28.49 -11.09
CA GLU A 496 -4.20 28.35 -11.81
C GLU A 496 -3.02 28.19 -10.85
N PHE A 497 -2.12 27.25 -11.14
CA PHE A 497 -0.79 27.24 -10.56
C PHE A 497 0.14 28.02 -11.50
N GLN A 498 0.40 29.27 -11.16
CA GLN A 498 1.18 30.19 -12.01
C GLN A 498 2.66 29.77 -12.06
N THR A 499 3.04 28.96 -13.04
CA THR A 499 4.43 28.63 -13.40
C THR A 499 4.96 29.54 -14.50
N VAL A 500 4.08 29.97 -15.41
CA VAL A 500 4.37 30.94 -16.47
C VAL A 500 3.29 32.03 -16.52
N TYR A 501 3.64 33.17 -17.12
CA TYR A 501 2.79 34.37 -17.15
C TYR A 501 1.41 34.19 -17.79
N TYR A 502 1.25 33.16 -18.64
CA TYR A 502 0.03 32.92 -19.42
C TYR A 502 -0.58 31.55 -19.12
N ASP A 503 -0.40 31.05 -17.89
CA ASP A 503 -1.03 29.78 -17.50
C ASP A 503 -2.55 29.88 -17.57
N ASP A 504 -3.10 28.94 -18.34
CA ASP A 504 -4.50 28.79 -18.70
C ASP A 504 -4.96 27.34 -18.43
N ASP A 505 -4.20 26.60 -17.62
CA ASP A 505 -4.34 25.16 -17.44
C ASP A 505 -5.73 24.82 -16.92
N VAL A 506 -6.33 25.64 -16.06
CA VAL A 506 -7.68 25.42 -15.51
C VAL A 506 -8.73 25.27 -16.61
N ASN A 507 -8.55 25.95 -17.75
CA ASN A 507 -9.48 25.90 -18.87
C ASN A 507 -9.40 24.59 -19.67
N TYR A 508 -8.29 23.85 -19.55
CA TYR A 508 -8.00 22.71 -20.42
C TYR A 508 -7.87 21.38 -19.68
N VAL A 509 -7.43 21.37 -18.42
CA VAL A 509 -7.03 20.12 -17.74
C VAL A 509 -8.19 19.17 -17.43
N GLY A 510 -9.40 19.67 -17.27
CA GLY A 510 -10.56 18.85 -16.91
C GLY A 510 -11.60 19.64 -16.12
N LYS A 511 -12.42 18.93 -15.35
CA LYS A 511 -13.51 19.51 -14.56
C LYS A 511 -13.50 18.98 -13.13
N LEU A 512 -13.68 19.88 -12.17
CA LEU A 512 -13.90 19.56 -10.77
C LEU A 512 -15.40 19.63 -10.46
N SER A 513 -15.96 18.56 -9.89
CA SER A 513 -17.36 18.53 -9.46
C SER A 513 -17.56 19.17 -8.09
N ALA A 514 -18.82 19.44 -7.73
CA ALA A 514 -19.19 19.95 -6.40
C ALA A 514 -18.86 18.99 -5.24
N ASN A 515 -18.66 17.70 -5.54
CA ASN A 515 -18.23 16.68 -4.58
C ASN A 515 -16.71 16.45 -4.61
N ALA A 516 -15.95 17.36 -5.22
CA ALA A 516 -14.50 17.30 -5.33
C ALA A 516 -13.97 16.08 -6.10
N LEU A 517 -14.77 15.49 -6.98
CA LEU A 517 -14.27 14.57 -8.00
C LEU A 517 -13.72 15.37 -9.17
N PHE A 518 -12.42 15.24 -9.44
CA PHE A 518 -11.79 15.74 -10.65
C PHE A 518 -11.85 14.71 -11.76
N THR A 519 -12.41 15.11 -12.90
CA THR A 519 -12.46 14.35 -14.15
C THR A 519 -11.50 14.99 -15.15
N PRO A 520 -10.44 14.29 -15.57
CA PRO A 520 -9.46 14.83 -16.50
C PRO A 520 -10.05 14.99 -17.91
N ALA A 521 -9.46 15.89 -18.70
CA ALA A 521 -9.79 16.05 -20.11
C ALA A 521 -9.24 14.91 -20.98
N ILE A 522 -9.68 14.88 -22.25
CA ILE A 522 -9.21 13.94 -23.26
C ILE A 522 -7.70 14.09 -23.50
N ASP A 523 -7.04 12.96 -23.78
CA ASP A 523 -5.63 12.92 -24.16
C ASP A 523 -5.38 13.27 -25.64
N GLY A 524 -4.13 13.62 -25.95
CA GLY A 524 -3.69 13.98 -27.30
C GLY A 524 -3.48 15.49 -27.50
N PRO A 525 -2.85 15.90 -28.63
CA PRO A 525 -2.61 17.31 -28.96
C PRO A 525 -3.92 18.10 -29.04
N ASN A 526 -3.97 19.27 -28.41
CA ASN A 526 -5.13 20.16 -28.49
C ASN A 526 -4.79 21.42 -29.31
N PRO A 527 -5.38 21.61 -30.51
CA PRO A 527 -5.13 22.79 -31.36
C PRO A 527 -5.49 24.14 -30.72
N GLU A 528 -6.37 24.15 -29.72
CA GLU A 528 -6.74 25.37 -28.98
C GLU A 528 -5.65 25.81 -27.99
N ARG A 529 -4.73 24.90 -27.64
CA ARG A 529 -3.62 25.23 -26.75
C ARG A 529 -2.42 25.71 -27.54
N LYS A 530 -1.62 26.57 -26.91
CA LYS A 530 -0.36 27.07 -27.46
C LYS A 530 0.52 25.90 -27.93
N TRP A 531 0.98 25.98 -29.19
CA TRP A 531 1.79 24.96 -29.87
C TRP A 531 1.12 23.58 -30.02
N GLY A 532 -0.19 23.47 -29.86
CA GLY A 532 -0.88 22.19 -29.94
C GLY A 532 -0.55 21.25 -28.78
N ARG A 533 -0.14 21.78 -27.61
CA ARG A 533 0.15 20.95 -26.42
C ARG A 533 -1.08 20.14 -25.99
N ASN A 534 -0.86 19.01 -25.32
CA ASN A 534 -1.96 18.23 -24.73
C ASN A 534 -2.64 19.02 -23.61
N ASN A 535 -3.78 18.54 -23.13
CA ASN A 535 -4.54 19.12 -22.01
C ASN A 535 -3.91 18.89 -20.62
N TYR A 536 -2.61 18.61 -20.51
CA TYR A 536 -1.95 18.45 -19.21
C TYR A 536 -1.69 19.81 -18.57
N GLY A 537 -1.45 19.84 -17.27
CA GLY A 537 -1.15 21.09 -16.57
C GLY A 537 -1.07 20.91 -15.07
N GLU A 538 -0.82 22.03 -14.40
CA GLU A 538 -0.67 22.12 -12.95
C GLU A 538 -1.72 23.08 -12.41
N VAL A 539 -2.48 22.64 -11.41
CA VAL A 539 -3.58 23.43 -10.85
C VAL A 539 -3.66 23.30 -9.34
N TRP A 540 -4.24 24.30 -8.71
CA TRP A 540 -4.70 24.21 -7.33
C TRP A 540 -6.13 23.70 -7.28
N VAL A 541 -6.38 22.70 -6.45
CA VAL A 541 -7.73 22.34 -6.01
C VAL A 541 -7.98 23.01 -4.67
N VAL A 542 -8.98 23.89 -4.61
CA VAL A 542 -9.21 24.79 -3.49
C VAL A 542 -10.51 24.44 -2.78
N ALA A 543 -10.41 24.21 -1.47
CA ALA A 543 -11.54 24.08 -0.56
C ALA A 543 -11.72 25.39 0.22
N THR A 544 -12.95 25.91 0.25
CA THR A 544 -13.32 27.08 1.05
C THR A 544 -14.44 26.70 2.02
N ALA A 545 -14.21 26.82 3.33
CA ALA A 545 -15.21 26.54 4.36
C ALA A 545 -16.49 27.36 4.16
N LYS A 546 -17.65 26.71 4.33
CA LYS A 546 -18.94 27.44 4.32
C LYS A 546 -19.24 28.13 5.65
N SER A 547 -18.88 27.51 6.76
CA SER A 547 -19.16 27.99 8.11
C SER A 547 -17.93 28.47 8.88
N GLU A 548 -16.80 27.78 8.71
CA GLU A 548 -15.59 28.02 9.52
C GLU A 548 -14.80 29.23 9.03
N LYS A 549 -14.32 30.04 9.97
CA LYS A 549 -13.66 31.32 9.70
C LYS A 549 -12.33 31.44 10.43
N ASP A 550 -11.40 32.17 9.83
CA ASP A 550 -10.16 32.58 10.46
C ASP A 550 -10.38 33.68 11.51
N ALA A 551 -9.30 34.10 12.17
CA ALA A 551 -9.32 35.17 13.18
C ALA A 551 -9.73 36.55 12.61
N LEU A 552 -9.70 36.73 11.28
CA LEU A 552 -10.12 37.94 10.58
C LEU A 552 -11.58 37.85 10.08
N GLY A 553 -12.28 36.76 10.39
CA GLY A 553 -13.66 36.52 9.96
C GLY A 553 -13.81 36.09 8.50
N LYS A 554 -12.72 35.75 7.82
CA LYS A 554 -12.75 35.22 6.45
C LYS A 554 -12.94 33.70 6.48
N PRO A 555 -13.62 33.11 5.49
CA PRO A 555 -13.71 31.65 5.37
C PRO A 555 -12.33 30.99 5.38
N LEU A 556 -12.19 29.89 6.13
CA LEU A 556 -10.96 29.08 6.06
C LEU A 556 -10.80 28.50 4.65
N THR A 557 -9.57 28.50 4.15
CA THR A 557 -9.24 27.91 2.85
C THR A 557 -8.08 26.93 2.95
N ALA A 558 -8.08 25.92 2.09
CA ALA A 558 -6.96 25.02 1.89
C ALA A 558 -6.82 24.65 0.43
N LYS A 559 -5.61 24.27 0.02
CA LYS A 559 -5.29 23.91 -1.35
C LYS A 559 -4.58 22.57 -1.41
N SER A 560 -4.85 21.82 -2.47
CA SER A 560 -4.07 20.67 -2.91
C SER A 560 -3.41 21.01 -4.24
N PHE A 561 -2.13 20.68 -4.37
CA PHE A 561 -1.43 20.77 -5.65
C PHE A 561 -1.76 19.55 -6.50
N MET A 562 -2.34 19.75 -7.68
CA MET A 562 -2.65 18.66 -8.60
C MET A 562 -1.87 18.82 -9.90
N ILE A 563 -1.16 17.75 -10.27
CA ILE A 563 -0.60 17.60 -11.61
C ILE A 563 -1.56 16.76 -12.43
N VAL A 564 -2.01 17.29 -13.55
CA VAL A 564 -2.75 16.54 -14.57
C VAL A 564 -1.76 16.21 -15.67
N THR A 565 -1.43 14.93 -15.86
CA THR A 565 -0.37 14.51 -16.79
C THR A 565 -0.89 13.62 -17.91
N VAL A 566 0.00 13.25 -18.84
CA VAL A 566 -0.30 12.32 -19.93
C VAL A 566 -0.80 10.96 -19.43
N PRO A 567 -1.53 10.20 -20.25
CA PRO A 567 -1.88 8.82 -19.93
C PRO A 567 -0.64 7.99 -19.61
N ALA A 568 -0.80 6.92 -18.82
CA ALA A 568 0.26 5.93 -18.72
C ALA A 568 0.32 5.09 -20.02
N TYR A 569 1.11 5.55 -21.00
CA TYR A 569 1.29 4.86 -22.29
C TYR A 569 1.84 3.44 -22.13
N LYS A 570 2.66 3.25 -21.10
CA LYS A 570 3.10 1.94 -20.64
C LYS A 570 2.66 1.80 -19.20
N ARG A 571 1.53 1.12 -19.01
CA ARG A 571 1.19 0.55 -17.72
C ARG A 571 2.04 -0.69 -17.57
N TRP A 572 3.17 -0.56 -16.87
CA TRP A 572 3.80 -1.74 -16.30
C TRP A 572 2.77 -2.27 -15.31
N ASP A 573 2.02 -3.29 -15.72
CA ASP A 573 1.19 -4.05 -14.80
C ASP A 573 2.05 -4.28 -13.55
N GLN A 574 1.57 -3.80 -12.42
CA GLN A 574 1.74 -4.49 -11.16
C GLN A 574 0.84 -5.72 -11.28
N PRO A 575 1.36 -6.85 -11.83
CA PRO A 575 0.53 -7.97 -12.28
C PRO A 575 -0.08 -8.73 -11.13
N GLU A 576 0.41 -8.44 -9.93
CA GLU A 576 0.00 -9.00 -8.68
C GLU A 576 -1.46 -8.66 -8.36
N VAL A 577 -1.95 -7.57 -8.98
CA VAL A 577 -3.33 -7.13 -8.98
C VAL A 577 -3.84 -6.70 -10.37
N ALA A 578 -3.25 -7.20 -11.47
CA ALA A 578 -3.88 -7.08 -12.78
C ALA A 578 -4.93 -8.19 -12.96
N LYS A 579 -5.84 -8.08 -13.93
CA LYS A 579 -6.84 -9.12 -14.21
C LYS A 579 -6.20 -10.35 -14.83
#